data_AF-A0A9P5DXZ6-F1
#
_entry.id   AF-A0A9P5DXZ6-F1
#
_cell.length_a   1.000
_cell.length_b   1.000
_cell.length_c   1.000
_cell.angle_alpha   90.00
_cell.angle_beta   90.00
_cell.angle_gamma   90.00
#
_symmetry.space_group_name_H-M   'P 1'
#
loop_
_entity.id
_entity.type
_entity.pdbx_description
1 polymer ?
#
loop_
_entity_poly.entity_id
_entity_poly.type
_entity_poly.pdbx_seq_one_letter_code
_entity_poly.pdbx_strand_id
1 'polypeptide(L)'
;MAGEAGPPPLSMPKAMLMAGFFAIAFYNTIEIFVLIFSMFKKRRGRYFWSMVVAAIGIPTHAIGFLLRYYELTPFLPISALTIVGWCFMVTGQSVVLWSRLHLMVHDPTRIRLVLVMIIVNACFLHIPESVIFFLCNMGNPAPYLLPFRIYERVEIVAFSLQESVISGLFLWEG
;
A
#
# COMPACT_ATOMS: atom_id res chain seq x y z
N MET A 1 -34.63 15.64 4.45
CA MET A 1 -33.90 16.18 3.27
C MET A 1 -32.42 16.02 3.55
N ALA A 2 -31.80 15.00 2.96
CA ALA A 2 -30.40 14.61 3.18
C ALA A 2 -29.65 14.73 1.85
N GLY A 3 -29.30 15.97 1.48
CA GLY A 3 -28.71 16.30 0.18
C GLY A 3 -27.64 17.40 0.19
N GLU A 4 -27.23 17.91 1.36
CA GLU A 4 -26.18 18.94 1.49
C GLU A 4 -25.33 18.70 2.74
N ALA A 5 -24.68 17.55 2.82
CA ALA A 5 -23.64 17.34 3.83
C ALA A 5 -22.38 16.89 3.12
N GLY A 6 -21.51 17.88 2.83
CA GLY A 6 -20.08 17.62 2.76
C GLY A 6 -19.58 16.93 4.03
N PRO A 7 -18.29 16.60 4.11
CA PRO A 7 -17.76 15.73 5.15
C PRO A 7 -18.09 16.32 6.53
N PRO A 8 -18.36 15.46 7.53
CA PRO A 8 -18.77 15.90 8.87
C PRO A 8 -17.80 16.98 9.38
N PRO A 9 -18.27 18.04 10.08
CA PRO A 9 -17.43 19.15 10.48
C PRO A 9 -16.21 18.62 11.26
N LEU A 10 -15.06 18.70 10.61
CA LEU A 10 -13.82 18.15 11.13
C LEU A 10 -13.37 19.03 12.27
N SER A 11 -13.33 18.46 13.47
CA SER A 11 -12.67 19.07 14.63
C SER A 11 -11.24 19.46 14.21
N MET A 12 -10.92 20.75 14.28
CA MET A 12 -9.62 21.32 13.91
C MET A 12 -8.41 20.49 14.43
N PRO A 13 -8.44 19.96 15.67
CA PRO A 13 -7.45 18.99 16.14
C PRO A 13 -7.22 17.77 15.23
N LYS A 14 -8.27 17.15 14.70
CA LYS A 14 -8.17 15.94 13.85
C LYS A 14 -7.50 16.26 12.51
N ALA A 15 -7.86 17.39 11.90
CA ALA A 15 -7.27 17.83 10.64
C ALA A 15 -5.77 18.15 10.80
N MET A 16 -5.40 18.83 11.88
CA MET A 16 -3.99 19.13 12.19
C MET A 16 -3.18 17.84 12.44
N LEU A 17 -3.75 16.87 13.17
CA LEU A 17 -3.10 15.59 13.41
C LEU A 17 -2.88 14.81 12.10
N MET A 18 -3.88 14.75 11.23
CA MET A 18 -3.77 14.09 9.93
C MET A 18 -2.71 14.76 9.06
N ALA A 19 -2.70 16.10 8.98
CA ALA A 19 -1.68 16.85 8.26
C ALA A 19 -0.26 16.55 8.77
N GLY A 20 -0.08 16.46 10.09
CA GLY A 20 1.18 16.06 10.71
C GLY A 20 1.64 14.66 10.30
N PHE A 21 0.74 13.67 10.33
CA PHE A 21 1.08 12.30 9.90
C PHE A 21 1.41 12.21 8.41
N PHE A 22 0.71 12.96 7.55
CA PHE A 22 1.07 13.03 6.14
C PHE A 22 2.44 13.67 5.93
N ALA A 23 2.76 14.76 6.64
CA ALA A 23 4.07 15.40 6.55
C ALA A 23 5.21 14.43 6.95
N ILE A 24 5.01 13.65 8.01
CA ILE A 24 5.95 12.60 8.42
C ILE A 24 6.09 11.52 7.34
N ALA A 25 4.98 11.07 6.75
CA ALA A 25 5.00 10.06 5.69
C ALA A 25 5.78 10.54 4.46
N PHE A 26 5.60 11.79 4.04
CA PHE A 26 6.36 12.38 2.94
C PHE A 26 7.84 12.56 3.28
N TYR A 27 8.16 13.02 4.49
CA TYR A 27 9.54 13.13 4.94
C TYR A 27 10.25 11.76 4.90
N ASN A 28 9.64 10.74 5.49
CA ASN A 28 10.17 9.37 5.49
C ASN A 28 10.34 8.83 4.06
N THR A 29 9.39 9.13 3.18
CA THR A 29 9.48 8.75 1.76
C THR A 29 10.71 9.38 1.10
N ILE A 30 10.94 10.68 1.30
CA ILE A 30 12.10 11.40 0.74
C ILE A 30 13.40 10.78 1.28
N GLU A 31 13.46 10.53 2.59
CA GLU A 31 14.61 9.86 3.21
C GLU A 31 14.87 8.49 2.59
N ILE A 32 13.84 7.66 2.42
CA ILE A 32 13.95 6.35 1.75
C ILE A 32 14.49 6.51 0.32
N PHE A 33 14.03 7.49 -0.46
CA PHE A 33 14.58 7.74 -1.79
C PHE A 33 16.06 8.10 -1.74
N VAL A 34 16.46 9.01 -0.85
CA VAL A 34 17.87 9.39 -0.68
C VAL A 34 18.72 8.18 -0.31
N LEU A 35 18.23 7.31 0.58
CA LEU A 35 18.90 6.07 0.98
C LEU A 35 19.02 5.08 -0.20
N ILE A 36 17.94 4.88 -0.97
CA ILE A 36 17.97 4.00 -2.16
C ILE A 36 18.99 4.53 -3.18
N PHE A 37 18.99 5.82 -3.48
CA PHE A 37 19.90 6.37 -4.49
C PHE A 37 21.35 6.46 -4.02
N SER A 38 21.61 6.55 -2.71
CA SER A 38 22.97 6.58 -2.15
C SER A 38 23.58 5.17 -2.02
N MET A 39 22.79 4.16 -1.65
CA MET A 39 23.25 2.77 -1.52
C MET A 39 23.50 2.08 -2.87
N PHE A 40 22.66 2.33 -3.88
CA PHE A 40 22.74 1.61 -5.15
C PHE A 40 23.64 2.29 -6.17
N LYS A 41 24.91 1.87 -6.23
CA LYS A 41 25.86 2.27 -7.29
C LYS A 41 25.49 1.76 -8.69
N LYS A 42 24.66 0.70 -8.81
CA LYS A 42 24.23 0.10 -10.08
C LYS A 42 22.71 -0.06 -10.14
N ARG A 43 22.02 0.85 -10.85
CA ARG A 43 20.55 1.01 -10.87
C ARG A 43 19.79 0.07 -11.82
N ARG A 44 20.25 -1.17 -12.00
CA ARG A 44 19.66 -2.12 -12.99
C ARG A 44 19.06 -3.40 -12.39
N GLY A 45 19.22 -3.66 -11.10
CA GLY A 45 18.70 -4.88 -10.47
C GLY A 45 17.18 -4.81 -10.24
N ARG A 46 16.50 -5.97 -10.32
CA ARG A 46 15.09 -6.11 -9.92
C ARG A 46 14.84 -5.56 -8.51
N TYR A 47 15.77 -5.83 -7.60
CA TYR A 47 15.74 -5.32 -6.23
C TYR A 47 15.64 -3.79 -6.13
N PHE A 48 16.41 -3.06 -6.94
CA PHE A 48 16.38 -1.60 -6.97
C PHE A 48 14.99 -1.09 -7.41
N TRP A 49 14.47 -1.64 -8.52
CA TRP A 49 13.15 -1.25 -9.03
C TRP A 49 12.02 -1.60 -8.07
N SER A 50 12.08 -2.74 -7.38
CA SER A 50 11.11 -3.11 -6.36
C SER A 50 11.08 -2.08 -5.21
N MET A 51 12.24 -1.63 -4.74
CA MET A 51 12.32 -0.61 -3.68
C MET A 51 11.81 0.75 -4.14
N VAL A 52 12.13 1.16 -5.36
CA VAL A 52 11.63 2.41 -5.93
C VAL A 52 10.10 2.37 -6.05
N VAL A 53 9.53 1.29 -6.59
CA VAL A 53 8.07 1.13 -6.72
C VAL A 53 7.39 1.15 -5.36
N ALA A 54 7.92 0.41 -4.38
CA ALA A 54 7.39 0.42 -3.01
C ALA A 54 7.43 1.82 -2.39
N ALA A 55 8.53 2.55 -2.59
CA ALA A 55 8.71 3.91 -2.08
C ALA A 55 7.80 4.93 -2.79
N ILE A 56 7.51 4.77 -4.08
CA ILE A 56 6.54 5.61 -4.83
C ILE A 56 5.10 5.32 -4.37
N GLY A 57 4.79 4.08 -3.97
CA GLY A 57 3.46 3.70 -3.50
C GLY A 57 2.99 4.52 -2.30
N ILE A 58 3.89 4.77 -1.34
CA ILE A 58 3.60 5.53 -0.11
C ILE A 58 3.05 6.94 -0.38
N PRO A 59 3.77 7.85 -1.09
CA PRO A 59 3.28 9.19 -1.37
C PRO A 59 2.07 9.15 -2.31
N THR A 60 2.00 8.21 -3.25
CA THR A 60 0.85 8.07 -4.17
C THR A 60 -0.43 7.78 -3.39
N HIS A 61 -0.37 6.84 -2.45
CA HIS A 61 -1.48 6.50 -1.57
C HIS A 61 -1.84 7.66 -0.63
N ALA A 62 -0.83 8.31 -0.04
CA ALA A 62 -1.02 9.47 0.83
C ALA A 62 -1.70 10.64 0.10
N ILE A 63 -1.28 10.95 -1.12
CA ILE A 63 -1.90 11.99 -1.96
C ILE A 63 -3.35 11.62 -2.30
N GLY A 64 -3.62 10.37 -2.67
CA GLY A 64 -4.99 9.91 -2.93
C GLY A 64 -5.90 10.09 -1.72
N PHE A 65 -5.44 9.75 -0.52
CA PHE A 65 -6.18 9.97 0.71
C PHE A 65 -6.36 11.46 1.07
N LEU A 66 -5.34 12.29 0.85
CA LEU A 66 -5.43 13.74 1.05
C LEU A 66 -6.44 14.38 0.10
N LEU A 67 -6.36 14.09 -1.20
CA LEU A 67 -7.28 14.63 -2.21
C LEU A 67 -8.72 14.22 -1.94
N ARG A 68 -8.92 12.98 -1.50
CA ARG A 68 -10.22 12.49 -1.00
C ARG A 68 -10.70 13.31 0.19
N TYR A 69 -9.83 13.50 1.18
CA TYR A 69 -10.18 14.13 2.44
C TYR A 69 -10.60 15.60 2.28
N TYR A 70 -9.97 16.32 1.35
CA TYR A 70 -10.28 17.72 1.05
C TYR A 70 -11.28 17.90 -0.13
N GLU A 71 -11.83 16.80 -0.67
CA GLU A 71 -12.78 16.80 -1.80
C GLU A 71 -12.31 17.61 -3.03
N LEU A 72 -11.01 17.63 -3.28
CA LEU A 72 -10.40 18.54 -4.26
C LEU A 72 -10.58 18.09 -5.73
N THR A 73 -11.00 16.84 -5.97
CA THR A 73 -11.08 16.24 -7.31
C THR A 73 -12.26 15.26 -7.45
N PRO A 74 -12.66 14.88 -8.67
CA PRO A 74 -13.73 13.89 -8.87
C PRO A 74 -13.36 12.55 -8.22
N PHE A 75 -14.36 11.85 -7.66
CA PHE A 75 -14.14 10.62 -6.89
C PHE A 75 -13.41 9.52 -7.66
N LEU A 76 -13.70 9.38 -8.96
CA LEU A 76 -13.20 8.29 -9.80
C LEU A 76 -11.67 8.30 -9.99
N PRO A 77 -11.02 9.42 -10.41
CA PRO A 77 -9.56 9.48 -10.51
C PRO A 77 -8.86 9.38 -9.14
N ILE A 78 -9.45 9.93 -8.07
CA ILE A 78 -8.87 9.81 -6.72
C ILE A 78 -8.88 8.35 -6.27
N SER A 79 -10.01 7.65 -6.43
CA SER A 79 -10.12 6.27 -5.99
C SER A 79 -9.13 5.36 -6.72
N ALA A 80 -8.95 5.56 -8.03
CA ALA A 80 -7.95 4.84 -8.80
C ALA A 80 -6.52 5.12 -8.30
N LEU A 81 -6.19 6.39 -8.00
CA LEU A 81 -4.88 6.76 -7.48
C LEU A 81 -4.60 6.12 -6.11
N THR A 82 -5.59 6.11 -5.21
CA THR A 82 -5.46 5.51 -3.88
C THR A 82 -5.23 4.00 -3.96
N ILE A 83 -6.00 3.31 -4.81
CA ILE A 83 -5.86 1.87 -5.06
C ILE A 83 -4.47 1.54 -5.62
N VAL A 84 -4.04 2.25 -6.67
CA VAL A 84 -2.73 2.00 -7.28
C VAL A 84 -1.60 2.24 -6.28
N GLY A 85 -1.68 3.33 -5.51
CA GLY A 85 -0.73 3.63 -4.44
C GLY A 85 -0.67 2.52 -3.39
N TRP A 86 -1.83 2.00 -2.97
CA TRP A 86 -1.92 0.90 -2.01
C TRP A 86 -1.28 -0.38 -2.54
N CYS A 87 -1.64 -0.80 -3.76
CA CYS A 87 -1.05 -1.99 -4.37
C CYS A 87 0.46 -1.87 -4.52
N PHE A 88 0.97 -0.71 -4.96
CA PHE A 88 2.41 -0.48 -5.10
C PHE A 88 3.12 -0.49 -3.76
N MET A 89 2.52 0.08 -2.71
CA MET A 89 3.08 0.08 -1.38
C MET A 89 3.15 -1.34 -0.82
N VAL A 90 2.02 -2.04 -0.71
CA VAL A 90 1.95 -3.34 -0.01
C VAL A 90 2.63 -4.45 -0.81
N THR A 91 2.30 -4.60 -2.09
CA THR A 91 2.93 -5.62 -2.93
C THR A 91 4.39 -5.29 -3.20
N GLY A 92 4.73 -4.00 -3.35
CA GLY A 92 6.11 -3.56 -3.50
C GLY A 92 6.98 -3.99 -2.33
N GLN A 93 6.54 -3.76 -1.08
CA GLN A 93 7.29 -4.18 0.11
C GLN A 93 7.51 -5.70 0.16
N SER A 94 6.49 -6.49 -0.15
CA SER A 94 6.63 -7.96 -0.24
C SER A 94 7.63 -8.39 -1.33
N VAL A 95 7.63 -7.73 -2.49
CA VAL A 95 8.57 -8.03 -3.58
C VAL A 95 9.99 -7.56 -3.26
N VAL A 96 10.16 -6.52 -2.44
CA VAL A 96 11.47 -6.09 -1.90
C VAL A 96 12.06 -7.19 -1.02
N LEU A 97 11.27 -7.76 -0.11
CA LEU A 97 11.70 -8.89 0.73
C LEU A 97 12.06 -10.10 -0.12
N TRP A 98 11.21 -10.45 -1.09
CA TRP A 98 11.49 -11.54 -2.04
C TRP A 98 12.77 -11.31 -2.85
N SER A 99 13.02 -10.08 -3.31
CA SER A 99 14.23 -9.73 -4.06
C SER A 99 15.49 -9.87 -3.20
N ARG A 100 15.41 -9.63 -1.89
CA ARG A 100 16.50 -9.90 -0.95
C ARG A 100 16.71 -11.38 -0.74
N LEU A 101 15.63 -12.14 -0.58
CA LEU A 101 15.69 -13.60 -0.45
C LEU A 101 16.34 -14.25 -1.67
N HIS A 102 16.02 -13.78 -2.87
CA HIS A 102 16.65 -14.24 -4.13
C HIS A 102 18.18 -14.04 -4.15
N LEU A 103 18.73 -13.11 -3.38
CA LEU A 103 20.18 -12.88 -3.32
C LEU A 103 20.90 -13.81 -2.33
N MET A 104 20.18 -14.42 -1.37
CA MET A 104 20.76 -15.28 -0.33
C MET A 104 20.49 -16.76 -0.56
N VAL A 105 19.28 -17.11 -1.00
CA VAL A 105 18.86 -18.51 -1.16
C VAL A 105 19.31 -19.04 -2.52
N HIS A 106 19.95 -20.21 -2.51
CA HIS A 106 20.43 -20.86 -3.74
C HIS A 106 19.38 -21.78 -4.38
N ASP A 107 18.32 -22.15 -3.67
CA ASP A 107 17.24 -23.00 -4.20
C ASP A 107 16.20 -22.17 -5.00
N PRO A 108 16.18 -22.28 -6.35
CA PRO A 108 15.28 -21.49 -7.19
C PRO A 108 13.80 -21.89 -7.03
N THR A 109 13.52 -23.07 -6.51
CA THR A 109 12.15 -23.59 -6.36
C THR A 109 11.42 -22.84 -5.25
N ARG A 110 12.06 -22.71 -4.08
CA ARG A 110 11.51 -21.98 -2.93
C ARG A 110 11.26 -20.52 -3.24
N ILE A 111 12.21 -19.86 -3.89
CA ILE A 111 12.09 -18.46 -4.32
C ILE A 111 10.88 -18.29 -5.25
N ARG A 112 10.67 -19.22 -6.19
CA ARG A 112 9.52 -19.17 -7.09
C ARG A 112 8.20 -19.40 -6.34
N LEU A 113 8.16 -20.32 -5.39
CA LEU A 113 6.96 -20.55 -4.56
C LEU A 113 6.58 -19.31 -3.75
N VAL A 114 7.55 -18.62 -3.15
CA VAL A 114 7.31 -17.36 -2.44
C VAL A 114 6.75 -16.29 -3.39
N LEU A 115 7.30 -16.18 -4.61
CA LEU A 115 6.78 -15.24 -5.60
C LEU A 115 5.32 -15.57 -5.98
N VAL A 116 5.01 -16.86 -6.17
CA VAL A 116 3.65 -17.30 -6.46
C VAL A 116 2.71 -16.96 -5.31
N MET A 117 3.12 -17.18 -4.05
CA MET A 117 2.34 -16.77 -2.88
C MET A 117 2.04 -15.27 -2.88
N ILE A 118 3.05 -14.42 -3.15
CA ILE A 118 2.87 -12.96 -3.21
C ILE A 118 1.86 -12.57 -4.31
N ILE A 119 1.99 -13.15 -5.50
CA ILE A 119 1.10 -12.83 -6.64
C ILE A 119 -0.33 -13.28 -6.36
N VAL A 120 -0.50 -14.50 -5.83
CA VAL A 120 -1.82 -15.05 -5.49
C VAL A 120 -2.49 -14.17 -4.44
N ASN A 121 -1.81 -13.89 -3.32
CA ASN A 121 -2.38 -13.04 -2.27
C ASN A 121 -2.67 -11.62 -2.78
N ALA A 122 -1.79 -11.03 -3.58
CA ALA A 122 -2.02 -9.73 -4.18
C ALA A 122 -3.30 -9.71 -5.03
N CYS A 123 -3.52 -10.71 -5.90
CA CYS A 123 -4.73 -10.79 -6.71
C CYS A 123 -5.99 -11.04 -5.87
N PHE A 124 -5.94 -11.98 -4.93
CA PHE A 124 -7.12 -12.35 -4.14
C PHE A 124 -7.51 -11.31 -3.08
N LEU A 125 -6.56 -10.51 -2.60
CA LEU A 125 -6.80 -9.47 -1.60
C LEU A 125 -7.05 -8.09 -2.21
N HIS A 126 -6.23 -7.65 -3.18
CA HIS A 126 -6.41 -6.31 -3.75
C HIS A 126 -7.69 -6.19 -4.58
N ILE A 127 -8.10 -7.23 -5.32
CA ILE A 127 -9.28 -7.14 -6.20
C ILE A 127 -10.56 -6.87 -5.40
N PRO A 128 -10.91 -7.66 -4.36
CA PRO A 128 -12.14 -7.40 -3.61
C PRO A 128 -12.08 -6.10 -2.82
N GLU A 129 -10.92 -5.74 -2.24
CA GLU A 129 -10.75 -4.45 -1.56
C GLU A 129 -11.00 -3.28 -2.53
N SER A 130 -10.38 -3.31 -3.71
CA SER A 130 -10.55 -2.28 -4.73
C SER A 130 -12.01 -2.12 -5.16
N VAL A 131 -12.74 -3.24 -5.33
CA VAL A 131 -14.16 -3.22 -5.68
C VAL A 131 -15.00 -2.61 -4.57
N ILE A 132 -14.80 -3.04 -3.31
CA ILE A 132 -15.54 -2.51 -2.16
C ILE A 132 -15.23 -1.03 -1.97
N PHE A 133 -13.96 -0.63 -2.07
CA PHE A 133 -13.53 0.76 -1.97
C PHE A 133 -14.18 1.61 -3.06
N PHE A 134 -14.24 1.13 -4.30
CA PHE A 134 -14.89 1.85 -5.40
C PHE A 134 -16.40 1.98 -5.20
N LEU A 135 -17.08 0.93 -4.72
CA LEU A 135 -18.52 0.95 -4.42
C LEU A 135 -18.87 1.89 -3.26
N CYS A 136 -18.03 1.91 -2.21
CA CYS A 136 -18.12 2.90 -1.12
C CYS A 136 -18.01 4.35 -1.62
N ASN A 137 -17.46 4.57 -2.81
CA ASN A 137 -17.14 5.89 -3.35
C ASN A 137 -18.09 6.42 -4.41
N MET A 138 -18.68 5.55 -5.22
CA MET A 138 -19.59 5.98 -6.28
C MET A 138 -21.07 5.91 -5.88
N GLY A 139 -21.41 5.09 -4.87
CA GLY A 139 -22.79 4.78 -4.52
C GLY A 139 -23.19 5.25 -3.13
N ASN A 140 -24.29 4.68 -2.62
CA ASN A 140 -24.65 4.83 -1.22
C ASN A 140 -23.61 4.08 -0.35
N PRO A 141 -22.80 4.76 0.48
CA PRO A 141 -21.72 4.13 1.24
C PRO A 141 -22.23 3.25 2.39
N ALA A 142 -23.45 3.48 2.88
CA ALA A 142 -24.00 2.80 4.06
C ALA A 142 -23.93 1.26 4.02
N PRO A 143 -24.34 0.57 2.94
CA PRO A 143 -24.24 -0.90 2.85
C PRO A 143 -22.80 -1.43 2.74
N TYR A 144 -21.86 -0.64 2.23
CA TYR A 144 -20.50 -1.10 1.93
C TYR A 144 -19.47 -0.76 3.01
N LEU A 145 -19.78 0.17 3.91
CA LEU A 145 -18.92 0.60 5.02
C LEU A 145 -18.52 -0.53 5.98
N LEU A 146 -19.48 -1.39 6.36
CA LEU A 146 -19.19 -2.50 7.27
C LEU A 146 -18.35 -3.59 6.60
N PRO A 147 -18.70 -4.08 5.39
CA PRO A 147 -17.85 -4.98 4.62
C PRO A 147 -16.43 -4.44 4.42
N PHE A 148 -16.30 -3.14 4.06
CA PHE A 148 -15.01 -2.49 3.87
C PHE A 148 -14.12 -2.57 5.11
N ARG A 149 -14.64 -2.18 6.28
CA ARG A 149 -13.87 -2.20 7.54
C ARG A 149 -13.44 -3.60 7.99
N ILE A 150 -14.26 -4.61 7.71
CA ILE A 150 -13.91 -6.00 8.04
C ILE A 150 -12.82 -6.47 7.08
N TYR A 151 -13.00 -6.23 5.79
CA TYR A 151 -12.07 -6.67 4.76
C TYR A 151 -10.69 -6.01 4.91
N GLU A 152 -10.65 -4.69 5.14
CA GLU A 152 -9.42 -3.93 5.40
C GLU A 152 -8.59 -4.54 6.54
N ARG A 153 -9.23 -4.97 7.63
CA ARG A 153 -8.52 -5.64 8.74
C ARG A 153 -8.00 -7.02 8.36
N VAL A 154 -8.81 -7.81 7.65
CA VAL A 154 -8.42 -9.15 7.19
C VAL A 154 -7.22 -9.05 6.25
N GLU A 155 -7.24 -8.08 5.34
CA GLU A 155 -6.18 -7.82 4.38
C GLU A 155 -4.86 -7.44 5.08
N ILE A 156 -4.90 -6.51 6.04
CA ILE A 156 -3.71 -6.13 6.81
C ILE A 156 -3.11 -7.35 7.53
N VAL A 157 -3.96 -8.18 8.16
CA VAL A 157 -3.50 -9.41 8.85
C VAL A 157 -2.90 -10.41 7.85
N ALA A 158 -3.54 -10.62 6.70
CA ALA A 158 -3.07 -11.55 5.68
C ALA A 158 -1.72 -11.12 5.09
N PHE A 159 -1.55 -9.84 4.75
CA PHE A 159 -0.25 -9.33 4.28
C PHE A 159 0.82 -9.36 5.38
N SER A 160 0.46 -9.05 6.63
CA SER A 160 1.39 -9.16 7.75
C SER A 160 1.87 -10.60 7.96
N LEU A 161 0.98 -11.58 7.81
CA LEU A 161 1.33 -13.00 7.87
C LEU A 161 2.25 -13.40 6.71
N GLN A 162 1.94 -12.95 5.49
CA GLN A 162 2.80 -13.16 4.32
C GLN A 162 4.21 -12.62 4.55
N GLU A 163 4.34 -11.37 5.03
CA GLU A 163 5.64 -10.76 5.32
C GLU A 163 6.38 -11.48 6.43
N SER A 164 5.66 -11.95 7.45
CA SER A 164 6.23 -12.75 8.54
C SER A 164 6.79 -14.08 8.02
N VAL A 165 6.08 -14.75 7.11
CA VAL A 165 6.55 -15.99 6.47
C VAL A 165 7.80 -15.73 5.64
N ILE A 166 7.82 -14.68 4.81
CA ILE A 166 8.99 -14.33 3.99
C ILE A 166 10.20 -13.99 4.88
N SER A 167 9.97 -13.23 5.94
CA SER A 167 11.01 -12.85 6.90
C SER A 167 11.53 -14.05 7.70
N GLY A 168 10.65 -14.98 8.08
CA GLY A 168 11.03 -16.22 8.76
C GLY A 168 11.89 -17.13 7.88
N LEU A 169 11.54 -17.27 6.60
CA LEU A 169 12.38 -17.99 5.63
C LEU A 169 13.77 -17.34 5.49
N PHE A 170 13.79 -16.01 5.34
CA PHE A 170 15.04 -15.24 5.26
C PHE A 170 15.96 -15.48 6.47
N LEU A 171 15.41 -15.56 7.69
CA LEU A 171 16.18 -15.84 8.90
C LEU A 171 16.65 -17.30 9.03
N TRP A 172 15.93 -18.26 8.44
CA TRP A 172 16.36 -19.66 8.45
C TRP A 172 17.55 -19.87 7.52
N GLU A 173 17.55 -19.18 6.38
CA GLU A 173 18.49 -19.42 5.27
C GLU A 173 19.75 -18.53 5.31
N GLY A 174 19.76 -17.47 6.12
CA GLY A 174 20.92 -16.61 6.37
C GLY A 174 21.72 -17.00 7.60
#